data_AF-A0A7S3ABB8-F1
#
_entry.id   AF-A0A7S3ABB8-F1
#
_cell.length_a   1.000
_cell.length_b   1.000
_cell.length_c   1.000
_cell.angle_alpha   90.00
_cell.angle_beta   90.00
_cell.angle_gamma   90.00
#
_symmetry.space_group_name_H-M   'P 1'
#
loop_
_entity.id
_entity.type
_entity.pdbx_description
1 polymer ?
#
loop_
_entity_poly.entity_id
_entity_poly.type
_entity_poly.pdbx_seq_one_letter_code
_entity_poly.pdbx_strand_id
1 'polypeptide(L)'
;MSQISQYTEGVRDGLSGLEGYWSTLNYLLIFVPLGICTGFFGAPKVLVFILNFIGCVPLATILGKATEDLATHTNATVGGLLNATFGNAVEIILSIAALRQGRLDVIRYTLVGKRSIEARVVECTRLTETDFIPSF
;
A
#
# COMPACT_ATOMS: atom_id res chain seq x y z
N MET A 1 25.52 26.10 21.85
CA MET A 1 24.74 26.37 20.61
C MET A 1 24.48 25.11 19.77
N SER A 2 25.11 23.95 20.05
CA SER A 2 24.91 22.70 19.28
C SER A 2 23.70 21.86 19.70
N GLN A 3 23.35 21.82 20.99
CA GLN A 3 22.27 20.97 21.51
C GLN A 3 20.86 21.41 21.06
N ILE A 4 20.64 22.72 20.88
CA ILE A 4 19.36 23.26 20.42
C ILE A 4 19.15 22.96 18.93
N SER A 5 20.18 23.08 18.08
CA SER A 5 20.09 22.74 16.65
C SER A 5 19.74 21.27 16.42
N GLN A 6 20.32 20.38 17.22
CA GLN A 6 20.04 18.94 17.16
C GLN A 6 18.61 18.60 17.63
N TYR A 7 18.05 19.36 18.58
CA TYR A 7 16.66 19.23 19.00
C TYR A 7 15.68 19.78 17.94
N THR A 8 16.02 20.91 17.31
CA THR A 8 15.20 21.52 16.25
C THR A 8 15.17 20.66 14.99
N GLU A 9 16.27 19.98 14.64
CA GLU A 9 16.31 19.00 13.55
C GLU A 9 15.49 17.75 13.87
N GLY A 10 15.63 17.17 15.06
CA GLY A 10 14.81 16.03 15.47
C GLY A 10 13.30 16.34 15.53
N VAL A 11 12.92 17.56 15.91
CA VAL A 11 11.53 18.02 15.88
C VAL A 11 11.06 18.27 14.45
N ARG A 12 11.88 18.84 13.56
CA ARG A 12 11.55 18.99 12.13
C ARG A 12 11.41 17.65 11.42
N ASP A 13 12.24 16.68 11.73
CA ASP A 13 12.18 15.32 11.18
C ASP A 13 10.95 14.55 11.70
N GLY A 14 10.59 14.75 12.97
CA GLY A 14 9.34 14.21 13.53
C GLY A 14 8.09 14.87 12.94
N LEU A 15 8.13 16.17 12.65
CA LEU A 15 7.05 16.90 11.99
C LEU A 15 6.92 16.53 10.51
N SER A 16 8.03 16.36 9.79
CA SER A 16 8.02 15.99 8.37
C SER A 16 7.52 14.55 8.16
N GLY A 17 7.78 13.62 9.09
CA GLY A 17 7.17 12.29 9.08
C GLY A 17 5.65 12.31 9.25
N LEU A 18 5.11 13.26 10.02
CA LEU A 18 3.66 13.45 10.17
C LEU A 18 3.01 14.12 8.94
N GLU A 19 3.73 14.98 8.22
CA GLU A 19 3.23 15.57 6.97
C GLU A 19 2.93 14.51 5.90
N GLY A 20 3.69 13.41 5.89
CA GLY A 20 3.45 12.26 5.01
C GLY A 20 2.10 11.56 5.24
N TYR A 21 1.49 11.69 6.41
CA TYR A 21 0.21 11.02 6.72
C TYR A 21 -1.02 11.78 6.21
N TRP A 22 -0.91 13.06 5.88
CA TRP A 22 -2.04 13.86 5.40
C TRP A 22 -2.26 13.64 3.90
N SER A 23 -2.95 12.56 3.55
CA SER A 23 -3.35 12.27 2.17
C SER A 23 -4.85 12.42 2.00
N THR A 24 -5.30 12.97 0.87
CA THR A 24 -6.73 13.02 0.50
C THR A 24 -7.37 11.62 0.51
N LEU A 25 -6.55 10.57 0.37
CA LEU A 25 -7.00 9.18 0.51
C LEU A 25 -7.49 8.83 1.91
N ASN A 26 -7.06 9.51 2.97
CA ASN A 26 -7.53 9.24 4.33
C ASN A 26 -9.04 9.51 4.49
N TYR A 27 -9.67 10.28 3.61
CA TYR A 27 -11.12 10.39 3.60
C TYR A 27 -11.82 9.05 3.34
N LEU A 28 -11.17 8.11 2.63
CA LEU A 28 -11.69 6.76 2.43
C LEU A 28 -11.64 5.90 3.71
N LEU A 29 -10.97 6.32 4.79
CA LEU A 29 -10.98 5.55 6.05
C LEU A 29 -12.39 5.39 6.61
N ILE A 30 -13.31 6.30 6.29
CA ILE A 30 -14.71 6.22 6.74
C ILE A 30 -15.41 4.95 6.21
N PHE A 31 -14.94 4.37 5.11
CA PHE A 31 -15.49 3.13 4.57
C PHE A 31 -15.14 1.90 5.41
N VAL A 32 -14.11 1.97 6.26
CA VAL A 32 -13.73 0.87 7.16
C VAL A 32 -14.82 0.59 8.21
N PRO A 33 -15.23 1.56 9.06
CA PRO A 33 -16.34 1.33 9.98
C PRO A 33 -17.65 1.07 9.24
N LEU A 34 -17.87 1.69 8.07
CA LEU A 34 -19.06 1.44 7.25
C LEU A 34 -19.13 0.00 6.73
N GLY A 35 -18.00 -0.57 6.30
CA GLY A 35 -17.89 -1.96 5.86
C GLY A 35 -18.14 -2.95 7.00
N ILE A 36 -17.69 -2.64 8.21
CA ILE A 36 -17.96 -3.43 9.41
C ILE A 36 -19.45 -3.36 9.77
N CYS A 37 -20.02 -2.15 9.85
CA CYS A 37 -21.43 -1.95 10.17
C CYS A 37 -22.35 -2.67 9.18
N THR A 38 -22.13 -2.50 7.88
CA THR A 38 -22.94 -3.17 6.85
C THR A 38 -22.84 -4.69 6.89
N GLY A 39 -21.69 -5.23 7.31
CA GLY A 39 -21.51 -6.65 7.60
C GLY A 39 -22.39 -7.14 8.76
N PHE A 40 -22.47 -6.37 9.85
CA PHE A 40 -23.32 -6.70 11.01
C PHE A 40 -24.82 -6.61 10.70
N PHE A 41 -25.24 -5.65 9.88
CA PHE A 41 -26.64 -5.49 9.48
C PHE A 41 -27.12 -6.48 8.42
N GLY A 42 -26.27 -7.39 7.95
CA GLY A 42 -26.64 -8.41 6.97
C GLY A 42 -26.89 -7.86 5.56
N ALA A 43 -26.21 -6.77 5.19
CA ALA A 43 -26.31 -6.19 3.86
C ALA A 43 -25.84 -7.16 2.75
N PRO A 44 -26.14 -6.90 1.46
CA PRO A 44 -25.72 -7.76 0.36
C PRO A 44 -24.20 -7.97 0.36
N LYS A 45 -23.76 -9.23 0.20
CA LYS A 45 -22.34 -9.63 0.25
C LYS A 45 -21.45 -8.80 -0.70
N VAL A 46 -21.99 -8.43 -1.86
CA VAL A 46 -21.29 -7.59 -2.86
C VAL A 46 -21.04 -6.18 -2.32
N LEU A 47 -22.02 -5.59 -1.62
CA LEU A 47 -21.88 -4.25 -1.05
C LEU A 47 -20.85 -4.23 0.08
N VAL A 48 -20.91 -5.21 0.98
CA VAL A 48 -19.94 -5.39 2.06
C VAL A 48 -18.53 -5.56 1.50
N PHE A 49 -18.39 -6.35 0.42
CA PHE A 49 -17.11 -6.53 -0.26
C PHE A 49 -16.58 -5.22 -0.84
N ILE A 50 -17.39 -4.46 -1.58
CA ILE A 50 -16.96 -3.20 -2.20
C ILE A 50 -16.55 -2.16 -1.15
N LEU A 51 -17.33 -2.01 -0.07
CA LEU A 51 -17.03 -1.06 1.01
C LEU A 51 -15.70 -1.39 1.72
N ASN A 52 -15.49 -2.66 2.05
CA ASN A 52 -14.22 -3.10 2.65
C ASN A 52 -13.05 -2.97 1.67
N PHE A 53 -13.28 -3.25 0.38
CA PHE A 53 -12.24 -3.11 -0.65
C PHE A 53 -11.78 -1.66 -0.80
N ILE A 54 -12.71 -0.71 -0.83
CA ILE A 54 -12.40 0.72 -0.88
C ILE A 54 -11.68 1.16 0.41
N GLY A 55 -12.12 0.68 1.57
CA GLY A 55 -11.46 0.96 2.86
C GLY A 55 -10.03 0.43 2.97
N CYS A 56 -9.69 -0.66 2.27
CA CYS A 56 -8.33 -1.19 2.21
C CYS A 56 -7.34 -0.29 1.46
N VAL A 57 -7.80 0.51 0.48
CA VAL A 57 -6.92 1.38 -0.33
C VAL A 57 -6.11 2.36 0.51
N PRO A 58 -6.72 3.25 1.33
CA PRO A 58 -5.95 4.17 2.17
C PRO A 58 -5.16 3.46 3.27
N LEU A 59 -5.67 2.32 3.77
CA LEU A 59 -4.98 1.50 4.76
C LEU A 59 -3.65 0.98 4.21
N ALA A 60 -3.63 0.52 2.96
CA ALA A 60 -2.42 0.06 2.29
C ALA A 60 -1.41 1.21 2.12
N THR A 61 -1.86 2.42 1.79
CA THR A 61 -0.99 3.59 1.69
C THR A 61 -0.35 3.96 3.04
N ILE A 62 -1.14 3.96 4.12
CA ILE A 62 -0.65 4.25 5.47
C ILE A 62 0.33 3.17 5.93
N LEU A 63 0.00 1.90 5.71
CA LEU A 63 0.87 0.79 6.05
C LEU A 63 2.19 0.82 5.28
N GLY A 64 2.15 1.15 3.98
CA GLY A 64 3.33 1.31 3.14
C GLY A 64 4.30 2.36 3.68
N LYS A 65 3.80 3.55 4.03
CA LYS A 65 4.61 4.61 4.64
C LYS A 65 5.19 4.20 5.98
N ALA A 66 4.36 3.59 6.84
CA ALA A 66 4.83 3.06 8.12
C ALA A 66 5.95 2.01 7.95
N THR A 67 5.87 1.15 6.92
CA THR A 67 6.91 0.16 6.63
C THR A 67 8.17 0.76 6.02
N GLU A 68 8.05 1.85 5.26
CA GLU A 68 9.19 2.60 4.72
C GLU A 68 9.95 3.31 5.84
N ASP A 69 9.23 4.00 6.73
CA ASP A 69 9.81 4.60 7.93
C ASP A 69 10.48 3.53 8.80
N LEU A 70 9.84 2.38 9.00
CA LEU A 70 10.45 1.27 9.72
C LEU A 70 11.69 0.72 8.99
N ALA A 71 11.66 0.66 7.66
CA ALA A 71 12.79 0.18 6.86
C ALA A 71 14.01 1.09 7.00
N THR A 72 13.85 2.42 7.08
CA THR A 72 14.95 3.36 7.29
C THR A 72 15.67 3.17 8.63
N HIS A 73 14.96 2.64 9.64
CA HIS A 73 15.53 2.28 10.94
C HIS A 73 16.03 0.82 11.02
N THR A 74 16.03 0.07 9.91
CA THR A 74 16.48 -1.33 9.86
C THR A 74 17.60 -1.56 8.85
N ASN A 75 18.22 -2.75 8.91
CA ASN A 75 19.29 -3.13 7.98
C ASN A 75 18.74 -3.39 6.57
N ALA A 76 19.57 -3.17 5.53
CA ALA A 76 19.18 -3.33 4.12
C ALA A 76 18.51 -4.69 3.80
N THR A 77 18.98 -5.79 4.39
CA THR A 77 18.38 -7.12 4.22
C THR A 77 16.94 -7.20 4.77
N VAL A 78 16.70 -6.58 5.94
CA VAL A 78 15.38 -6.56 6.59
C VAL A 78 14.45 -5.63 5.83
N GLY A 79 14.91 -4.45 5.42
CA GLY A 79 14.15 -3.53 4.56
C GLY A 79 13.76 -4.16 3.22
N GLY A 80 14.67 -4.90 2.57
CA GLY A 80 14.38 -5.65 1.35
C GLY A 80 13.31 -6.73 1.55
N LEU A 81 13.37 -7.47 2.66
CA LEU A 81 12.36 -8.47 3.01
C LEU A 81 11.00 -7.84 3.31
N LEU A 82 10.97 -6.73 4.04
CA LEU A 82 9.76 -5.97 4.34
C LEU A 82 9.08 -5.50 3.04
N ASN A 83 9.84 -4.92 2.11
CA ASN A 83 9.31 -4.49 0.83
C ASN A 83 8.75 -5.66 0.00
N ALA A 84 9.46 -6.79 -0.05
CA ALA A 84 9.00 -7.97 -0.77
C ALA A 84 7.68 -8.53 -0.20
N THR A 85 7.51 -8.46 1.12
CA THR A 85 6.34 -9.02 1.83
C THR A 85 5.16 -8.05 1.84
N PHE A 86 5.37 -6.82 2.32
CA PHE A 86 4.33 -5.79 2.45
C PHE A 86 3.95 -5.14 1.12
N GLY A 87 4.90 -4.96 0.19
CA GLY A 87 4.63 -4.48 -1.17
C GLY A 87 3.72 -5.42 -1.97
N ASN A 88 3.65 -6.69 -1.58
CA ASN A 88 2.77 -7.71 -2.19
C ASN A 88 1.73 -8.28 -1.20
N ALA A 89 1.54 -7.65 -0.03
CA ALA A 89 0.75 -8.24 1.05
C ALA A 89 -0.71 -8.52 0.65
N VAL A 90 -1.33 -7.61 -0.11
CA VAL A 90 -2.73 -7.76 -0.53
C VAL A 90 -2.94 -9.05 -1.32
N GLU A 91 -2.05 -9.36 -2.26
CA GLU A 91 -2.15 -10.59 -3.05
C GLU A 91 -1.85 -11.83 -2.26
N ILE A 92 -0.85 -11.78 -1.38
CA ILE A 92 -0.51 -12.91 -0.51
C ILE A 92 -1.72 -13.23 0.38
N ILE A 93 -2.33 -12.22 0.99
CA ILE A 93 -3.52 -12.39 1.83
C ILE A 93 -4.70 -12.95 1.04
N LEU A 94 -5.00 -12.38 -0.15
CA LEU A 94 -6.08 -12.88 -1.01
C LEU A 94 -5.82 -14.29 -1.52
N SER A 95 -4.56 -14.63 -1.83
CA SER A 95 -4.16 -15.96 -2.27
C SER A 95 -4.33 -16.98 -1.14
N ILE A 96 -3.92 -16.65 0.08
CA ILE A 96 -4.14 -17.50 1.26
C ILE A 96 -5.64 -17.67 1.54
N ALA A 97 -6.43 -16.60 1.45
CA ALA A 97 -7.89 -16.67 1.64
C ALA A 97 -8.56 -17.58 0.60
N ALA A 98 -8.14 -17.50 -0.67
CA ALA A 98 -8.62 -18.35 -1.75
C ALA A 98 -8.15 -19.82 -1.60
N LEU A 99 -6.90 -20.04 -1.15
CA LEU A 99 -6.36 -21.37 -0.85
C LEU A 99 -7.19 -22.08 0.22
N ARG A 100 -7.57 -21.37 1.29
CA ARG A 100 -8.42 -21.92 2.36
C ARG A 100 -9.80 -22.35 1.87
N GLN A 101 -10.27 -21.83 0.74
CA GLN A 101 -11.53 -22.20 0.08
C GLN A 101 -11.33 -23.20 -1.08
N GLY A 102 -10.11 -23.68 -1.32
CA GLY A 102 -9.79 -24.60 -2.41
C GLY A 102 -9.90 -23.98 -3.81
N ARG A 103 -9.92 -22.66 -3.95
CA ARG A 103 -10.12 -21.97 -5.23
C ARG A 103 -8.79 -21.64 -5.91
N LEU A 104 -8.14 -22.66 -6.45
CA LEU A 104 -6.84 -22.50 -7.15
C LEU A 104 -6.92 -21.59 -8.38
N ASP A 105 -8.05 -21.57 -9.08
CA ASP A 105 -8.20 -20.77 -10.29
C ASP A 105 -8.16 -19.26 -9.99
N VAL A 106 -8.77 -18.84 -8.88
CA VAL A 106 -8.74 -17.43 -8.44
C VAL A 106 -7.29 -16.97 -8.19
N ILE A 107 -6.47 -17.83 -7.60
CA ILE A 107 -5.06 -17.52 -7.33
C ILE A 107 -4.28 -17.35 -8.63
N ARG A 108 -4.46 -18.28 -9.58
CA ARG A 108 -3.81 -18.21 -10.89
C ARG A 108 -4.16 -16.92 -11.61
N TYR A 109 -5.44 -16.55 -11.64
CA TYR A 109 -5.88 -15.32 -12.27
C TYR A 109 -5.32 -14.07 -11.56
N THR A 110 -5.28 -14.04 -10.23
CA THR A 110 -4.71 -12.92 -9.47
C THR A 110 -3.21 -12.75 -9.73
N LEU A 111 -2.43 -13.84 -9.73
CA LEU A 111 -0.98 -13.79 -9.96
C LEU A 111 -0.63 -13.38 -11.39
N VAL A 112 -1.30 -13.95 -12.39
CA VAL A 112 -1.08 -13.60 -13.81
C VAL A 112 -1.55 -12.18 -14.10
N GLY A 113 -2.73 -11.82 -13.59
CA GLY A 113 -3.33 -10.51 -13.79
C GLY A 113 -2.45 -9.39 -13.24
N LYS A 114 -1.98 -9.52 -11.99
CA LYS A 114 -1.08 -8.53 -11.38
C LYS A 114 0.19 -8.33 -12.19
N ARG A 115 0.89 -9.40 -12.56
CA ARG A 115 2.14 -9.31 -13.34
C ARG A 115 1.91 -8.64 -14.70
N SER A 116 0.80 -8.93 -15.36
CA SER A 116 0.45 -8.30 -16.65
C SER A 116 0.17 -6.81 -16.49
N ILE A 117 -0.55 -6.43 -15.43
CA ILE A 117 -0.82 -5.03 -15.10
C ILE A 117 0.49 -4.30 -14.79
N GLU A 118 1.31 -4.84 -13.89
CA GLU A 118 2.60 -4.25 -13.53
C GLU A 118 3.52 -4.11 -14.75
N ALA A 119 3.64 -5.14 -15.59
CA ALA A 119 4.44 -5.08 -16.79
C ALA A 119 3.99 -3.96 -17.73
N ARG A 120 2.67 -3.79 -17.92
CA ARG A 120 2.14 -2.69 -18.76
C ARG A 120 2.34 -1.31 -18.14
N VAL A 121 2.20 -1.18 -16.81
CA VAL A 121 2.43 0.09 -16.12
C VAL A 121 3.91 0.48 -16.21
N VAL A 122 4.81 -0.47 -15.95
CA VAL A 122 6.27 -0.25 -16.05
C VAL A 122 6.67 0.10 -17.48
N GLU A 123 6.08 -0.55 -18.48
CA GLU A 123 6.30 -0.19 -19.88
C GLU A 123 5.86 1.25 -20.17
N CYS A 124 4.68 1.64 -19.68
CA CYS A 124 4.14 2.99 -19.88
C CYS A 124 5.04 4.07 -19.23
N THR A 125 5.52 3.82 -18.01
CA THR A 125 6.44 4.75 -17.32
C THR A 125 7.79 4.82 -18.05
N ARG A 126 8.32 3.69 -18.53
CA ARG A 126 9.57 3.68 -19.29
C ARG A 126 9.47 4.51 -20.58
N LEU A 127 8.35 4.40 -21.29
CA LEU A 127 8.11 5.17 -22.51
C LEU A 127 8.10 6.69 -22.22
N THR A 128 7.51 7.11 -21.10
CA THR A 128 7.52 8.53 -20.70
C THR A 128 8.90 9.06 -20.30
N GLU A 129 9.82 8.20 -19.84
CA GLU A 129 11.19 8.59 -19.45
C GLU A 129 12.14 8.69 -20.66
N THR A 130 11.98 7.80 -21.65
CA THR A 130 12.78 7.83 -22.88
C THR A 130 12.37 8.92 -23.87
N ASP A 131 11.10 9.36 -23.83
CA ASP A 131 10.63 10.49 -24.65
C ASP A 131 11.10 11.86 -24.12
N PHE A 132 11.74 11.91 -22.93
CA PHE A 132 12.18 13.17 -22.29
C PHE A 132 13.70 13.42 -22.32
N ILE A 133 14.50 12.57 -22.98
CA ILE A 133 15.89 12.89 -23.29
C ILE A 133 15.95 13.39 -24.74
N PRO A 134 15.91 14.72 -25.00
CA PRO A 134 16.24 15.21 -26.32
C PRO A 134 17.68 14.80 -26.63
N SER A 135 17.86 14.07 -27.72
CA SER A 135 19.18 13.80 -28.28
C SER A 135 19.82 15.14 -28.68
N PHE A 136 20.70 15.66 -27.82
CA PHE A 136 21.68 16.69 -28.15
C PHE A 136 23.07 16.09 -28.08
#